data_AF-A0A2H0VIP1-F1
#
_entry.id   AF-A0A2H0VIP1-F1
#
_cell.length_a   1.000
_cell.length_b   1.000
_cell.length_c   1.000
_cell.angle_alpha   90.00
_cell.angle_beta   90.00
_cell.angle_gamma   90.00
#
_symmetry.space_group_name_H-M   'P 1'
#
loop_
_entity.id
_entity.type
_entity.pdbx_description
1 polymer ?
#
loop_
_entity_poly.entity_id
_entity_poly.type
_entity_poly.pdbx_seq_one_letter_code
_entity_poly.pdbx_strand_id
1 'polypeptide(L)' 'MARTKTREEKIQSGYRLKNFKLAASERTSARDVSEFGYLSSKYIVKDLMKTLLYTVVIVGLLVLAKFKLR' A
#
# COMPACT_ATOMS: atom_id res chain seq x y z
N MET A 1 17.66 1.38 45.39
CA MET A 1 18.73 1.48 44.37
C MET A 1 18.46 0.45 43.29
N ALA A 2 18.37 0.84 42.02
CA ALA A 2 18.14 -0.10 40.93
C ALA A 2 19.40 -0.96 40.69
N ARG A 3 19.25 -2.29 40.66
CA ARG A 3 20.35 -3.23 40.45
C ARG A 3 20.99 -2.96 39.08
N THR A 4 22.30 -2.71 39.05
CA THR A 4 23.05 -2.51 37.81
C THR A 4 23.11 -3.82 37.03
N LYS A 5 22.50 -3.85 35.84
CA LYS A 5 22.47 -5.04 34.98
C LYS A 5 23.87 -5.45 34.55
N THR A 6 24.14 -6.75 34.53
CA THR A 6 25.41 -7.30 34.03
C THR A 6 25.54 -7.11 32.52
N ARG A 7 26.76 -7.25 31.98
CA ARG A 7 27.01 -7.09 30.55
C ARG A 7 26.17 -8.06 29.71
N GLU A 8 26.02 -9.30 30.17
CA GLU A 8 25.21 -10.34 29.50
C GLU A 8 23.71 -10.01 29.54
N GLU A 9 23.20 -9.53 30.67
CA GLU A 9 21.81 -9.09 30.80
C GLU A 9 21.49 -7.90 29.89
N LYS A 10 22.44 -6.97 29.71
CA LYS A 10 22.30 -5.85 28.75
C LYS A 10 22.23 -6.35 27.31
N ILE A 11 23.06 -7.33 26.95
CA ILE A 11 23.08 -7.93 25.61
C ILE A 11 21.76 -8.65 25.32
N GLN A 12 21.28 -9.52 26.23
CA GLN A 12 20.00 -10.21 26.08
C GLN A 12 18.82 -9.23 26.03
N SER A 13 18.82 -8.19 26.87
CA SER A 13 17.80 -7.14 26.82
C SER A 13 17.80 -6.42 25.48
N GLY A 14 18.99 -6.13 24.91
CA GLY A 14 19.14 -5.53 23.60
C GLY A 14 18.59 -6.40 22.47
N TYR A 15 18.88 -7.70 22.47
CA TYR A 15 18.33 -8.65 21.50
C TYR A 15 16.79 -8.73 21.60
N ARG A 16 16.24 -8.77 22.81
CA ARG A 16 14.78 -8.78 23.04
C ARG A 16 14.12 -7.50 22.52
N LEU A 17 14.74 -6.35 22.73
CA LEU A 17 14.23 -5.06 22.21
C LEU A 17 14.28 -5.00 20.68
N LYS A 18 15.33 -5.53 20.06
CA LYS A 18 15.42 -5.64 18.58
C LYS A 18 14.32 -6.54 18.02
N ASN A 19 14.10 -7.70 18.63
CA ASN A 19 13.03 -8.64 18.21
C ASN A 19 11.64 -8.04 18.42
N PHE A 20 11.43 -7.31 19.51
CA PHE A 20 10.19 -6.59 19.75
C PHE A 20 9.93 -5.51 18.69
N LYS A 21 10.97 -4.75 18.32
CA LYS A 21 10.86 -3.74 17.26
C LYS A 21 10.53 -4.36 15.89
N LEU A 22 11.14 -5.49 15.56
CA LEU A 22 10.84 -6.26 14.34
C LEU A 22 9.39 -6.75 14.33
N ALA A 23 8.95 -7.43 15.39
CA ALA A 23 7.59 -7.94 15.51
C ALA A 23 6.53 -6.82 15.53
N ALA A 24 6.83 -5.68 16.14
CA ALA A 24 5.96 -4.50 16.11
C ALA A 24 5.86 -3.94 14.69
N SER A 25 6.98 -3.82 13.96
CA SER A 25 7.01 -3.34 12.58
C SER A 25 6.21 -4.24 11.62
N GLU A 26 6.31 -5.56 11.78
CA GLU A 26 5.54 -6.52 10.98
C GLU A 26 4.04 -6.45 11.25
N ARG A 27 3.64 -6.21 12.51
CA ARG A 27 2.23 -6.01 12.86
C ARG A 27 1.67 -4.71 12.30
N THR A 28 2.47 -3.64 12.28
CA THR A 28 2.06 -2.36 11.70
C THR A 28 1.93 -2.48 10.18
N SER A 29 2.88 -3.09 9.48
CA SER A 29 2.78 -3.27 8.03
C SER A 29 1.59 -4.14 7.62
N ALA A 30 1.31 -5.21 8.37
CA ALA A 30 0.12 -6.03 8.13
C ALA A 30 -1.19 -5.25 8.36
N ARG A 31 -1.23 -4.39 9.39
CA ARG A 31 -2.37 -3.50 9.65
C ARG A 31 -2.52 -2.47 8.54
N ASP A 32 -1.46 -1.83 8.10
CA ASP A 32 -1.49 -0.84 7.01
C ASP A 32 -2.01 -1.46 5.71
N VAL A 33 -1.64 -2.70 5.41
CA VAL A 33 -2.17 -3.43 4.24
C VAL A 33 -3.66 -3.76 4.40
N SER A 34 -4.10 -4.12 5.61
CA SER A 34 -5.52 -4.42 5.88
C SER A 34 -6.40 -3.17 5.87
N GLU A 35 -5.88 -2.06 6.40
CA GLU A 35 -6.61 -0.81 6.59
C GLU A 35 -6.58 0.02 5.31
N PHE A 36 -5.43 0.14 4.64
CA PHE A 36 -5.26 0.91 3.41
C PHE A 36 -5.21 0.06 2.14
N GLY A 37 -5.54 -1.24 2.21
CA GLY A 37 -5.55 -2.13 1.04
C GLY A 37 -6.49 -1.66 -0.09
N TYR A 38 -7.52 -0.88 0.24
CA TYR A 38 -8.43 -0.23 -0.71
C TYR A 38 -7.76 0.92 -1.49
N LEU A 39 -6.72 1.56 -0.93
CA LEU A 39 -5.86 2.53 -1.62
C LEU A 39 -4.77 1.86 -2.44
N SER A 40 -4.61 0.53 -2.34
CA SER A 40 -3.61 -0.17 -3.16
C SER A 40 -3.89 0.12 -4.62
N SER A 41 -2.84 0.53 -5.35
CA SER A 41 -2.97 1.09 -6.71
C SER A 41 -3.71 0.15 -7.67
N LYS A 42 -3.77 -1.15 -7.36
CA LYS A 42 -4.51 -2.17 -8.09
C LYS A 42 -6.00 -1.83 -8.27
N TYR A 43 -6.66 -1.26 -7.27
CA TYR A 43 -8.08 -0.89 -7.38
C TYR A 43 -8.26 0.41 -8.15
N ILE A 44 -7.42 1.41 -7.87
CA ILE A 44 -7.43 2.71 -8.54
C ILE A 44 -7.14 2.55 -10.05
N VAL A 45 -6.14 1.74 -10.40
CA VAL A 45 -5.75 1.46 -11.79
C VAL A 45 -6.84 0.69 -12.54
N LYS A 46 -7.52 -0.25 -11.86
CA LYS A 46 -8.62 -1.01 -12.48
C LYS A 46 -9.79 -0.09 -12.86
N ASP A 47 -10.15 0.83 -11.98
CA ASP A 47 -11.23 1.78 -12.25
C ASP A 47 -10.82 2.84 -13.29
N LEU A 48 -9.58 3.32 -13.21
CA LEU A 48 -9.00 4.24 -14.18
C LEU A 48 -8.96 3.64 -15.59
N MET A 49 -8.58 2.37 -15.74
CA MET A 49 -8.58 1.66 -17.04
C MET A 49 -9.98 1.54 -17.64
N LYS A 50 -11.01 1.26 -16.82
CA LYS A 50 -12.39 1.21 -17.30
C LYS A 50 -12.82 2.57 -17.83
N THR A 51 -12.58 3.63 -17.07
CA THR A 51 -12.92 5.00 -17.46
C THR A 51 -12.20 5.41 -18.74
N LEU A 52 -10.91 5.09 -18.85
CA LEU A 52 -10.13 5.33 -20.06
C LEU A 52 -10.74 4.63 -21.28
N LEU A 53 -11.11 3.36 -21.15
CA LEU A 53 -11.72 2.57 -22.22
C LEU A 53 -13.02 3.20 -22.72
N TYR A 54 -13.94 3.55 -21.81
CA TYR A 54 -15.19 4.22 -22.18
C TYR A 54 -14.95 5.56 -22.86
N THR A 55 -13.97 6.32 -22.39
CA THR A 55 -13.62 7.63 -22.96
C THR A 55 -13.14 7.48 -24.40
N VAL A 56 -12.26 6.51 -24.66
CA VAL A 56 -11.77 6.22 -26.02
C VAL A 56 -12.90 5.80 -26.95
N VAL A 57 -13.84 4.96 -26.47
CA VAL A 57 -15.01 4.54 -27.26
C VAL A 57 -15.88 5.75 -27.62
N ILE A 58 -16.20 6.63 -26.66
CA ILE A 58 -17.02 7.82 -26.88
C ILE A 58 -16.35 8.74 -27.90
N VAL A 59 -15.06 9.04 -27.72
CA VAL A 59 -14.31 9.89 -28.65
C VAL A 59 -14.27 9.28 -30.05
N GLY A 60 -14.06 7.96 -30.16
CA GLY A 60 -14.08 7.24 -31.43
C GLY A 60 -15.42 7.35 -32.15
N LEU A 61 -16.53 7.17 -31.43
CA LEU A 61 -17.88 7.34 -31.96
C LEU A 61 -18.14 8.77 -32.43
N LEU A 62 -17.69 9.78 -31.68
CA LEU A 62 -17.83 11.19 -32.05
C LEU A 62 -17.04 11.53 -33.31
N VAL A 63 -15.82 10.99 -33.44
CA VAL A 63 -14.99 11.17 -34.63
C VAL A 63 -15.67 10.53 -35.85
N LEU A 64 -16.11 9.27 -35.74
CA LEU A 64 -16.85 8.59 -36.82
C LEU A 64 -18.12 9.34 -37.21
N ALA A 65 -18.90 9.80 -36.25
CA ALA A 65 -20.09 10.59 -36.50
C ALA A 65 -19.76 11.89 -37.26
N LYS A 66 -18.72 12.62 -36.85
CA LYS A 66 -18.26 13.83 -37.54
C LYS A 66 -17.80 13.57 -38.97
N PHE A 67 -17.14 12.44 -39.22
CA PHE A 67 -16.74 12.05 -40.58
C PHE A 67 -17.92 11.61 -41.45
N LYS A 68 -18.95 11.00 -40.86
CA LYS A 68 -20.14 10.54 -41.59
C LYS A 68 -21.17 11.66 -41.86
N LEU A 69 -21.17 12.70 -41.04
CA LEU A 69 -22.00 13.90 -41.19
C LEU A 69 -21.41 14.92 -42.18
N ARG A 70 -20.18 14.69 -42.67
CA ARG A 70 -19.48 15.55 -43.63
C ARG A 70 -19.49 14.89 -45.01
#